data_AF-A0A846V9D5-F1
#
_entry.id   AF-A0A846V9D5-F1
#
_cell.length_a   1.000
_cell.length_b   1.000
_cell.length_c   1.000
_cell.angle_alpha   90.00
_cell.angle_beta   90.00
_cell.angle_gamma   90.00
#
_symmetry.space_group_name_H-M   'P 1'
#
loop_
_entity.id
_entity.type
_entity.pdbx_description
1 polymer ?
#
loop_
_entity_poly.entity_id
_entity_poly.type
_entity_poly.pdbx_seq_one_letter_code
_entity_poly.pdbx_strand_id
1 'polypeptide(L)'
;ERVVVTPGALFDTGRAVIQTLIPGTNDPCNASIQGALMVVNAATGGANGGLSAPGVSGWNGTGKYVVGGRVNDPRTTGTVPLVTTVGGGSVLVPGLKLTGSNNVLNINDAVWRRRSWRGITQ
;
A
#
# COMPACT_ATOMS: atom_id res chain seq x y z
N GLU A 1 -5.87 -13.28 -10.12
CA GLU A 1 -5.01 -12.36 -9.35
C GLU A 1 -4.07 -13.18 -8.48
N ARG A 2 -2.81 -12.77 -8.32
CA ARG A 2 -1.84 -13.46 -7.46
C ARG A 2 -0.80 -12.50 -6.88
N VAL A 3 -0.25 -12.83 -5.72
CA VAL A 3 0.90 -12.12 -5.13
C VAL A 3 2.17 -12.61 -5.84
N VAL A 4 2.89 -11.71 -6.50
CA VAL A 4 4.12 -12.02 -7.26
C VAL A 4 5.35 -11.26 -6.74
N VAL A 5 5.15 -10.42 -5.74
CA VAL A 5 6.21 -9.68 -5.06
C VAL A 5 6.14 -9.96 -3.56
N THR A 6 7.28 -9.91 -2.89
CA THR A 6 7.34 -10.05 -1.44
C THR A 6 6.59 -8.89 -0.78
N PRO A 7 5.56 -9.18 0.06
CA PRO A 7 4.84 -8.16 0.79
C PRO A 7 5.76 -7.36 1.72
N GLY A 8 5.40 -6.10 1.96
CA GLY A 8 6.05 -5.26 2.95
C GLY A 8 5.38 -5.40 4.31
N ALA A 9 6.17 -5.28 5.39
CA ALA A 9 5.66 -5.27 6.75
C ALA A 9 5.87 -3.88 7.40
N LEU A 10 4.81 -3.36 8.02
CA LEU A 10 4.84 -2.19 8.89
C LEU A 10 4.73 -2.69 10.34
N PHE A 11 5.89 -2.93 10.95
CA PHE A 11 5.97 -3.60 12.24
C PHE A 11 5.49 -2.74 13.41
N ASP A 12 5.61 -1.42 13.31
CA ASP A 12 5.18 -0.48 14.34
C ASP A 12 3.66 -0.43 14.47
N THR A 13 2.94 -0.58 13.36
CA THR A 13 1.49 -0.54 13.31
C THR A 13 0.83 -1.90 13.11
N GLY A 14 1.60 -2.98 13.06
CA GLY A 14 1.10 -4.36 12.95
C GLY A 14 0.37 -4.63 11.64
N ARG A 15 0.85 -4.07 10.53
CA ARG A 15 0.18 -4.13 9.21
C ARG A 15 1.07 -4.77 8.15
N ALA A 16 0.42 -5.35 7.16
CA ALA A 16 1.07 -5.88 5.97
C ALA A 16 0.60 -5.11 4.73
N VAL A 17 1.56 -4.75 3.87
CA VAL A 17 1.31 -4.13 2.57
C VAL A 17 1.53 -5.17 1.48
N ILE A 18 0.47 -5.52 0.78
CA ILE A 18 0.43 -6.58 -0.22
C ILE A 18 0.18 -5.93 -1.58
N GLN A 19 0.99 -6.28 -2.56
CA GLN A 19 0.76 -5.92 -3.95
C GLN A 19 0.52 -7.19 -4.77
N THR A 20 -0.49 -7.15 -5.62
CA THR A 20 -0.87 -8.27 -6.49
C THR A 20 -0.71 -7.92 -7.95
N LEU A 21 -0.60 -8.96 -8.77
CA LEU A 21 -0.73 -8.91 -10.21
C LEU A 21 -2.08 -9.50 -10.62
N ILE A 22 -2.84 -8.72 -11.36
CA ILE A 22 -4.08 -9.07 -12.05
C ILE A 22 -3.75 -9.14 -13.55
N PRO A 23 -3.62 -10.35 -14.12
CA PRO A 23 -3.45 -10.51 -15.56
C PRO A 23 -4.65 -9.91 -16.28
N GLY A 24 -4.42 -8.99 -17.22
CA GLY A 24 -5.51 -8.24 -17.86
C GLY A 24 -6.19 -8.96 -19.02
N THR A 25 -5.52 -9.95 -19.63
CA THR A 25 -6.10 -10.81 -20.67
C THR A 25 -5.48 -12.22 -20.57
N ASN A 26 -6.15 -13.22 -21.13
CA ASN A 26 -5.56 -14.54 -21.37
C ASN A 26 -4.74 -14.57 -22.67
N ASP A 27 -4.69 -13.45 -23.40
CA ASP A 27 -3.96 -13.31 -24.65
C ASP A 27 -2.53 -12.81 -24.35
N PRO A 28 -1.51 -13.66 -24.52
CA PRO A 28 -0.13 -13.30 -24.23
C PRO A 28 0.42 -12.20 -25.16
N CYS A 29 -0.23 -11.96 -26.32
CA CYS A 29 0.19 -10.95 -27.29
C CYS A 29 -0.41 -9.56 -27.02
N ASN A 30 -1.47 -9.48 -26.22
CA ASN A 30 -2.07 -8.23 -25.76
C ASN A 30 -2.21 -8.24 -24.24
N ALA A 31 -1.07 -8.37 -23.57
CA ALA A 31 -1.00 -8.41 -22.12
C ALA A 31 -1.12 -6.99 -21.56
N SER A 32 -2.20 -6.73 -20.80
CA SER A 32 -2.22 -5.60 -19.87
C SER A 32 -1.91 -6.10 -18.45
N ILE A 33 -1.13 -5.32 -17.72
CA ILE A 33 -0.77 -5.61 -16.33
C ILE A 33 -1.50 -4.64 -15.41
N GLN A 34 -2.53 -5.15 -14.72
CA GLN A 34 -3.19 -4.43 -13.65
C GLN A 34 -2.82 -5.08 -12.32
N GLY A 35 -3.00 -4.38 -11.21
CA GLY A 35 -2.78 -4.94 -9.90
C GLY A 35 -3.70 -4.35 -8.85
N ALA A 36 -3.53 -4.81 -7.62
CA ALA A 36 -4.07 -4.15 -6.46
C ALA A 36 -2.95 -3.91 -5.45
N LEU A 37 -3.08 -2.82 -4.70
CA LEU A 37 -2.27 -2.54 -3.53
C LEU A 37 -3.20 -2.54 -2.32
N MET A 38 -2.87 -3.34 -1.32
CA MET A 38 -3.69 -3.57 -0.14
C MET A 38 -2.85 -3.40 1.13
N VAL A 39 -3.46 -2.82 2.15
CA VAL A 39 -2.95 -2.67 3.50
C VAL A 39 -3.94 -3.33 4.44
N VAL A 40 -3.48 -4.37 5.13
CA VAL A 40 -4.31 -5.20 6.00
C VAL A 40 -3.72 -5.28 7.39
N ASN A 41 -4.57 -5.55 8.38
CA ASN A 41 -4.10 -5.93 9.71
C ASN A 41 -3.34 -7.27 9.58
N ALA A 42 -2.09 -7.32 10.04
CA ALA A 42 -1.24 -8.50 9.87
C ALA A 42 -1.69 -9.70 10.73
N ALA A 43 -2.41 -9.45 11.84
CA ALA A 43 -2.92 -10.49 12.72
C ALA A 43 -4.25 -11.08 12.24
N THR A 44 -5.10 -10.29 11.59
CA THR A 44 -6.47 -10.72 11.21
C THR A 44 -6.71 -10.84 9.71
N GLY A 45 -5.83 -10.28 8.87
CA GLY A 45 -6.05 -10.13 7.44
C GLY A 45 -7.20 -9.16 7.07
N GLY A 46 -7.83 -8.54 8.08
CA GLY A 46 -9.02 -7.71 7.91
C GLY A 46 -8.72 -6.26 7.54
N ALA A 47 -9.80 -5.57 7.15
CA ALA A 47 -9.82 -4.13 6.94
C ALA A 47 -9.74 -3.34 8.27
N ASN A 48 -9.44 -2.04 8.21
CA ASN A 48 -9.15 -1.12 9.33
C ASN A 48 -7.66 -0.98 9.73
N GLY A 49 -6.74 -1.38 8.85
CA GLY A 49 -5.30 -1.35 9.10
C GLY A 49 -4.55 -0.15 8.50
N GLY A 50 -4.90 1.10 8.83
CA GLY A 50 -4.02 2.24 8.50
C GLY A 50 -4.31 3.02 7.22
N LEU A 51 -5.52 2.91 6.68
CA LEU A 51 -5.99 3.79 5.61
C LEU A 51 -7.12 4.68 6.15
N SER A 52 -6.97 6.00 6.00
CA SER A 52 -8.04 6.98 6.25
C SER A 52 -8.89 7.25 5.00
N ALA A 53 -8.41 6.79 3.83
CA ALA A 53 -8.95 6.98 2.49
C ALA A 53 -8.35 5.89 1.57
N PRO A 54 -8.96 5.52 0.42
CA PRO A 54 -10.01 6.23 -0.32
C PRO A 54 -11.43 5.85 0.12
N GLY A 55 -12.34 6.83 0.14
CA GLY A 55 -13.78 6.56 0.24
C GLY A 55 -14.30 5.98 -1.07
N VAL A 56 -15.16 4.96 -0.99
CA VAL A 56 -15.83 4.38 -2.17
C VAL A 56 -17.23 4.96 -2.25
N SER A 57 -17.56 5.61 -3.37
CA SER A 57 -18.90 6.14 -3.60
C SER A 57 -19.95 5.02 -3.47
N GLY A 58 -20.99 5.24 -2.67
CA GLY A 58 -22.03 4.25 -2.37
C GLY A 58 -21.75 3.36 -1.16
N TRP A 59 -20.55 3.41 -0.57
CA TRP A 59 -20.27 2.79 0.73
C TRP A 59 -20.66 3.73 1.87
N ASN A 60 -21.96 4.05 1.95
CA ASN A 60 -22.51 4.82 3.05
C ASN A 60 -22.79 3.89 4.24
N GLY A 61 -22.41 4.30 5.46
CA GLY A 61 -22.63 3.56 6.71
C GLY A 61 -21.36 3.32 7.55
N THR A 62 -21.54 2.98 8.82
CA THR A 62 -20.47 2.60 9.76
C THR A 62 -20.02 1.15 9.53
N GLY A 63 -18.75 0.83 9.82
CA GLY A 63 -18.23 -0.54 9.76
C GLY A 63 -17.70 -1.00 8.39
N LYS A 64 -17.71 -0.13 7.36
CA LYS A 64 -17.09 -0.40 6.06
C LYS A 64 -15.70 0.24 6.03
N TYR A 65 -14.67 -0.56 5.78
CA TYR A 65 -13.29 -0.10 5.71
C TYR A 65 -12.65 -0.58 4.43
N VAL A 66 -11.90 0.31 3.79
CA VAL A 66 -11.17 0.00 2.55
C VAL A 66 -9.77 -0.49 2.92
N VAL A 67 -9.32 -1.55 2.27
CA VAL A 67 -7.95 -2.09 2.43
C VAL A 67 -6.99 -1.54 1.37
N GLY A 68 -7.49 -0.90 0.31
CA GLY A 68 -6.63 -0.32 -0.72
C GLY A 68 -7.38 -0.15 -2.03
N GLY A 69 -6.68 -0.28 -3.14
CA GLY A 69 -7.29 -0.06 -4.46
C GLY A 69 -6.52 -0.69 -5.60
N ARG A 70 -7.15 -0.69 -6.78
CA ARG A 70 -6.50 -1.12 -8.02
C ARG A 70 -5.39 -0.14 -8.39
N VAL A 71 -4.29 -0.67 -8.92
CA VAL A 71 -3.15 0.10 -9.41
C VAL A 71 -2.82 -0.28 -10.84
N ASN A 72 -2.30 0.69 -11.58
CA ASN A 72 -1.73 0.44 -12.90
C ASN A 72 -0.25 0.05 -12.74
N ASP A 73 0.23 -0.79 -13.66
CA ASP A 73 1.64 -1.19 -13.75
C ASP A 73 2.22 -1.74 -12.43
N PRO A 74 1.58 -2.77 -11.81
CA PRO A 74 2.13 -3.35 -10.60
C PRO A 74 3.48 -4.00 -10.89
N ARG A 75 4.35 -4.02 -9.88
CA ARG A 75 5.61 -4.78 -9.96
C ARG A 75 5.32 -6.27 -10.15
N THR A 76 6.10 -6.91 -11.01
CA THR A 76 5.97 -8.34 -11.31
C THR A 76 6.99 -9.21 -10.57
N THR A 77 8.01 -8.60 -9.96
CA THR A 77 9.08 -9.28 -9.21
C THR A 77 9.62 -8.40 -8.07
N GLY A 78 10.39 -9.00 -7.16
CA GLY A 78 11.07 -8.30 -6.06
C GLY A 78 10.18 -8.06 -4.85
N THR A 79 10.40 -6.95 -4.16
CA THR A 79 9.69 -6.55 -2.92
C THR A 79 8.86 -5.29 -3.13
N VAL A 80 7.81 -5.10 -2.33
CA VAL A 80 7.05 -3.84 -2.32
C VAL A 80 7.91 -2.72 -1.70
N PRO A 81 8.24 -1.64 -2.43
CA PRO A 81 9.04 -0.56 -1.89
C PRO A 81 8.19 0.35 -1.01
N LEU A 82 8.49 0.41 0.28
CA LEU A 82 7.83 1.29 1.23
C LEU A 82 8.74 2.46 1.59
N VAL A 83 8.26 3.68 1.39
CA VAL A 83 9.00 4.90 1.71
C VAL A 83 8.16 5.78 2.63
N THR A 84 8.76 6.20 3.75
CA THR A 84 8.16 7.13 4.70
C THR A 84 8.37 8.57 4.22
N THR A 85 7.35 9.42 4.36
CA THR A 85 7.49 10.85 4.09
C THR A 85 8.44 11.52 5.09
N VAL A 86 8.99 12.67 4.71
CA VAL A 86 9.87 13.46 5.59
C VAL A 86 9.04 14.01 6.74
N GLY A 87 9.46 13.70 7.98
CA GLY A 87 8.65 14.02 9.16
C GLY A 87 7.64 12.93 9.52
N GLY A 88 7.60 11.79 8.80
CA GLY A 88 6.73 10.67 9.14
C GLY A 88 5.25 10.96 8.94
N GLY A 89 4.38 10.16 9.57
CA GLY A 89 2.92 10.30 9.48
C GLY A 89 2.31 9.59 8.27
N SER A 90 3.10 9.30 7.24
CA SER A 90 2.65 8.51 6.09
C SER A 90 3.74 7.69 5.41
N VAL A 91 3.32 6.56 4.85
CA VAL A 91 4.08 5.69 3.97
C VAL A 91 3.45 5.72 2.59
N LEU A 92 4.31 5.76 1.57
CA LEU A 92 3.96 5.76 0.16
C LEU A 92 4.62 4.55 -0.53
N VAL A 93 4.02 4.12 -1.63
CA VAL A 93 4.59 3.10 -2.52
C VAL A 93 5.01 3.77 -3.84
N PRO A 94 6.30 4.07 -4.04
CA PRO A 94 6.76 4.82 -5.21
C PRO A 94 6.47 4.10 -6.53
N GLY A 95 6.02 4.86 -7.52
CA GLY A 95 5.76 4.37 -8.87
C GLY A 95 4.40 3.70 -9.05
N LEU A 96 3.57 3.58 -8.01
CA LEU A 96 2.21 3.08 -8.12
C LEU A 96 1.19 4.21 -7.99
N LYS A 97 0.21 4.21 -8.90
CA LYS A 97 -0.95 5.10 -8.87
C LYS A 97 -2.22 4.29 -8.86
N LEU A 98 -3.24 4.79 -8.17
CA LEU A 98 -4.56 4.16 -8.16
C LEU A 98 -5.19 4.25 -9.55
N THR A 99 -5.71 3.13 -10.07
CA THR A 99 -6.40 3.09 -11.37
C THR A 99 -7.59 4.06 -11.37
N GLY A 100 -7.73 4.84 -12.44
CA GLY A 100 -8.78 5.86 -12.55
C GLY A 100 -8.50 7.15 -11.76
N SER A 101 -7.32 7.29 -11.16
CA SER A 101 -6.88 8.49 -10.46
C SER A 101 -5.39 8.77 -10.72
N ASN A 102 -4.96 10.01 -10.49
CA ASN A 102 -3.53 10.35 -10.44
C ASN A 102 -2.96 10.25 -9.01
N ASN A 103 -3.77 9.85 -8.04
CA ASN A 103 -3.40 9.77 -6.63
C ASN A 103 -2.61 8.49 -6.33
N VAL A 104 -1.64 8.62 -5.43
CA VAL A 104 -0.94 7.50 -4.80
C VAL A 104 -1.74 7.06 -3.57
N LEU A 105 -1.75 5.76 -3.28
CA LEU A 105 -2.32 5.26 -2.03
C LEU A 105 -1.47 5.78 -0.85
N ASN A 106 -2.08 6.58 0.01
CA ASN A 106 -1.45 7.09 1.22
C ASN A 106 -1.75 6.16 2.39
N ILE A 107 -0.70 5.62 3.02
CA ILE A 107 -0.78 4.71 4.14
C ILE A 107 -0.44 5.49 5.40
N ASN A 108 -1.37 5.65 6.32
CA ASN A 108 -1.12 6.39 7.56
C ASN A 108 -0.23 5.55 8.48
N ASP A 109 0.93 6.09 8.84
CA ASP A 109 1.90 5.35 9.62
C ASP A 109 2.68 6.27 10.56
N ALA A 110 2.93 5.80 11.78
CA ALA A 110 3.59 6.60 12.80
C ALA A 110 5.12 6.49 12.75
N VAL A 111 5.69 5.83 11.74
CA VAL A 111 7.15 5.72 11.57
C VAL A 111 7.77 7.11 11.35
N TRP A 112 8.46 7.59 12.39
CA TRP A 112 9.33 8.77 12.33
C TRP A 112 10.79 8.32 12.24
N ARG A 113 11.42 8.48 11.07
CA ARG A 113 12.87 8.27 10.93
C ARG A 113 13.61 9.58 11.22
N ARG A 114 14.24 9.69 12.39
CA ARG A 114 15.16 10.81 12.68
C ARG A 114 16.38 10.74 11.76
N ARG A 115 16.71 11.84 11.09
CA ARG A 115 17.83 11.93 10.13
C ARG A 115 19.19 12.21 10.78
N SER A 116 19.25 12.36 12.10
CA SER A 116 20.50 12.49 12.84
C SER A 116 20.31 12.11 14.31
N TRP A 117 21.33 11.45 14.88
CA TRP A 117 21.52 11.37 16.32
C TRP A 117 22.66 12.32 16.67
N ARG A 118 22.38 13.34 17.50
CA ARG A 118 23.44 14.10 18.17
C ARG A 118 23.59 13.50 19.55
N GLY A 119 24.76 12.95 19.85
CA GLY A 119 25.10 12.53 21.20
C GLY A 119 25.14 13.77 22.11
N ILE A 120 24.42 13.71 23.23
CA ILE A 120 24.60 14.68 24.31
C ILE A 120 25.79 14.15 25.11
N THR A 121 26.97 14.74 24.89
CA THR A 121 28.09 14.57 25.82
C THR A 121 27.82 15.48 27.01
N GLN A 122 27.69 14.88 28.19
CA GLN A 122 27.55 15.55 29.48
C GLN A 122 28.93 15.79 30.09
#